data_AF-A0A534HS89-F1
#
_entry.id   AF-A0A534HS89-F1
#
_cell.length_a   1.000
_cell.length_b   1.000
_cell.length_c   1.000
_cell.angle_alpha   90.00
_cell.angle_beta   90.00
_cell.angle_gamma   90.00
#
_symmetry.space_group_name_H-M   'P 1'
#
loop_
_entity.id
_entity.type
_entity.pdbx_description
1 polymer ?
#
loop_
_entity_poly.entity_id
_entity_poly.type
_entity_poly.pdbx_seq_one_letter_code
_entity_poly.pdbx_strand_id
1 'polypeptide(L)'
;MQWPLRHAMLGAWMLCAAVACGGGGGGGGTPGGGGGGGTSWTPGVFLPESHFAAQCAAPRSGVDPYTKQPYPDVIGTSVDENNWLRSWTNDLYLWYSEVPDLDPGRYTTANYFPLLKTSATDAQGQRKDKFHFIYATAAWEALARSGVNVSYGAHFVVLQPTPPRKILVAYTEPGSPATAAPANLAR
;
A
#
# COMPACT_ATOMS: atom_id res chain seq x y z
N MET A 1 37.85 11.02 31.65
CA MET A 1 37.58 9.63 31.25
C MET A 1 36.07 9.44 31.17
N GLN A 2 35.60 9.01 30.00
CA GLN A 2 34.32 8.33 29.70
C GLN A 2 33.01 9.14 29.73
N TRP A 3 32.61 9.64 28.54
CA TRP A 3 31.20 9.72 28.09
C TRP A 3 30.68 8.32 27.76
N PRO A 4 29.36 8.09 27.88
CA PRO A 4 28.68 7.32 26.83
C PRO A 4 27.32 7.95 26.46
N LEU A 5 27.14 8.34 25.20
CA LEU A 5 26.60 7.54 24.08
C LEU A 5 25.14 7.95 23.80
N ARG A 6 25.02 8.92 22.89
CA ARG A 6 23.79 9.30 22.20
C ARG A 6 23.40 8.14 21.29
N HIS A 7 22.25 7.52 21.57
CA HIS A 7 21.66 6.56 20.65
C HIS A 7 21.00 7.34 19.51
N ALA A 8 21.63 7.29 18.33
CA ALA A 8 21.02 7.76 17.10
C ALA A 8 19.91 6.77 16.72
N MET A 9 18.65 7.17 16.86
CA MET A 9 17.53 6.45 16.27
C MET A 9 17.56 6.68 14.75
N LEU A 10 17.99 5.66 14.02
CA LEU A 10 17.76 5.55 12.58
C LEU A 10 16.26 5.40 12.36
N GLY A 11 15.62 6.43 11.79
CA GLY A 11 14.23 6.36 11.37
C GLY A 11 14.08 5.31 10.27
N ALA A 12 13.47 4.17 10.60
CA ALA A 12 13.03 3.20 9.63
C ALA A 12 11.83 3.78 8.88
N TRP A 13 12.02 4.11 7.61
CA TRP A 13 10.92 4.39 6.69
C TRP A 13 10.22 3.06 6.41
N MET A 14 9.13 2.80 7.14
CA MET A 14 8.31 1.59 6.98
C MET A 14 7.46 1.71 5.71
N LEU A 15 7.73 0.83 4.76
CA LEU A 15 6.98 0.68 3.51
C LEU A 15 6.12 -0.57 3.63
N CYS A 16 4.80 -0.39 3.68
CA CYS A 16 3.84 -1.48 3.82
C CYS A 16 3.82 -2.34 2.55
N ALA A 17 4.42 -3.52 2.60
CA ALA A 17 4.15 -4.60 1.67
C ALA A 17 2.76 -5.16 2.03
N ALA A 18 1.71 -4.54 1.54
CA ALA A 18 0.39 -5.14 1.62
C ALA A 18 0.48 -6.47 0.85
N VAL A 19 0.45 -7.59 1.56
CA VAL A 19 0.06 -8.89 1.01
C VAL A 19 -1.46 -8.85 0.83
N ALA A 20 -1.94 -7.83 0.11
CA ALA A 20 -3.33 -7.63 -0.19
C ALA A 20 -3.66 -8.52 -1.37
N CYS A 21 -4.57 -9.46 -1.12
CA CYS A 21 -5.21 -10.29 -2.12
C CYS A 21 -5.42 -9.50 -3.41
N GLY A 22 -4.85 -10.02 -4.50
CA GLY A 22 -4.84 -9.38 -5.81
C GLY A 22 -6.27 -9.07 -6.24
N GLY A 23 -6.61 -7.79 -6.29
CA GLY A 23 -7.93 -7.33 -6.69
C GLY A 23 -8.19 -7.62 -8.17
N GLY A 24 -9.00 -8.64 -8.43
CA GLY A 24 -9.69 -8.87 -9.69
C GLY A 24 -11.20 -8.76 -9.47
N GLY A 25 -11.82 -7.70 -9.98
CA GLY A 25 -13.26 -7.48 -9.85
C GLY A 25 -14.08 -8.32 -10.83
N GLY A 26 -15.23 -8.82 -10.37
CA GLY A 26 -16.27 -9.37 -11.26
C GLY A 26 -17.40 -10.12 -10.55
N GLY A 27 -18.58 -9.49 -10.49
CA GLY A 27 -19.89 -10.18 -10.58
C GLY A 27 -20.49 -10.76 -9.30
N GLY A 28 -21.68 -10.28 -8.94
CA GLY A 28 -22.39 -10.60 -7.69
C GLY A 28 -22.99 -12.01 -7.58
N GLY A 29 -23.35 -12.38 -6.34
CA GLY A 29 -24.17 -13.55 -6.06
C GLY A 29 -24.10 -14.06 -4.62
N THR A 30 -25.14 -13.70 -3.83
CA THR A 30 -25.68 -14.37 -2.61
C THR A 30 -24.82 -14.60 -1.35
N PRO A 31 -25.32 -14.28 -0.13
CA PRO A 31 -24.69 -14.67 1.11
C PRO A 31 -25.09 -16.11 1.46
N GLY A 32 -24.16 -17.06 1.30
CA GLY A 32 -24.30 -18.45 1.73
C GLY A 32 -23.16 -18.79 2.69
N GLY A 33 -23.50 -19.07 3.95
CA GLY A 33 -22.54 -19.26 5.04
C GLY A 33 -21.77 -20.58 5.01
N GLY A 34 -20.64 -20.58 5.74
CA GLY A 34 -19.93 -21.80 6.12
C GLY A 34 -18.46 -21.60 6.47
N GLY A 35 -18.16 -21.36 7.76
CA GLY A 35 -16.95 -21.85 8.44
C GLY A 35 -15.63 -21.08 8.28
N GLY A 36 -15.41 -20.09 9.14
CA GLY A 36 -14.12 -19.43 9.41
C GLY A 36 -14.35 -18.31 10.42
N GLY A 37 -13.58 -18.24 11.52
CA GLY A 37 -13.88 -17.46 12.74
C GLY A 37 -14.41 -16.04 12.48
N GLY A 38 -15.69 -15.81 12.77
CA GLY A 38 -16.37 -14.55 12.45
C GLY A 38 -15.88 -13.35 13.25
N THR A 39 -15.36 -12.33 12.54
CA THR A 39 -16.02 -11.02 12.36
C THR A 39 -16.65 -10.29 13.56
N SER A 40 -16.17 -10.43 14.80
CA SER A 40 -16.59 -9.50 15.87
C SER A 40 -15.68 -8.28 15.92
N TRP A 41 -15.99 -7.25 15.13
CA TRP A 41 -15.48 -5.92 15.45
C TRP A 41 -16.11 -5.46 16.76
N THR A 42 -15.28 -5.02 17.70
CA THR A 42 -15.71 -4.36 18.93
C THR A 42 -14.98 -3.02 19.02
N PRO A 43 -15.71 -1.90 19.19
CA PRO A 43 -15.09 -0.58 19.33
C PRO A 43 -14.00 -0.57 20.41
N GLY A 44 -12.84 -0.01 20.10
CA GLY A 44 -11.68 0.11 20.98
C GLY A 44 -10.88 -1.17 21.18
N VAL A 45 -11.28 -2.29 20.56
CA VAL A 45 -10.56 -3.57 20.67
C VAL A 45 -9.85 -3.88 19.36
N PHE A 46 -8.53 -4.05 19.44
CA PHE A 46 -7.67 -4.40 18.31
C PHE A 46 -7.00 -5.74 18.61
N LEU A 47 -7.52 -6.81 18.00
CA LEU A 47 -6.81 -8.10 18.04
C LEU A 47 -5.52 -7.99 17.22
N PRO A 48 -4.48 -8.79 17.54
CA PRO A 48 -3.27 -8.82 16.74
C PRO A 48 -3.57 -9.07 15.27
N GLU A 49 -2.86 -8.40 14.39
CA GLU A 49 -2.90 -8.61 12.95
C GLU A 49 -2.71 -10.07 12.54
N SER A 50 -1.89 -10.81 13.28
CA SER A 50 -1.67 -12.25 13.05
C SER A 50 -2.96 -13.08 13.16
N HIS A 51 -3.96 -12.62 13.92
CA HIS A 51 -5.27 -13.25 14.01
C HIS A 51 -6.03 -13.22 12.68
N PHE A 52 -5.82 -12.19 11.86
CA PHE A 52 -6.52 -11.97 10.59
C PHE A 52 -5.64 -12.24 9.36
N ALA A 53 -4.35 -12.52 9.58
CA ALA A 53 -3.40 -12.71 8.49
C ALA A 53 -3.85 -13.86 7.57
N ALA A 54 -3.72 -13.63 6.25
CA ALA A 54 -4.07 -14.57 5.19
C ALA A 54 -5.56 -14.99 5.13
N GLN A 55 -6.48 -14.32 5.84
CA GLN A 55 -7.92 -14.52 5.67
C GLN A 55 -8.45 -13.56 4.63
N CYS A 56 -8.71 -14.06 3.41
CA CYS A 56 -9.12 -13.22 2.28
C CYS A 56 -10.55 -13.55 1.82
N ALA A 57 -11.28 -12.52 1.41
CA ALA A 57 -12.55 -12.68 0.70
C ALA A 57 -12.37 -13.40 -0.65
N ALA A 58 -11.20 -13.21 -1.28
CA ALA A 58 -10.81 -13.90 -2.51
C ALA A 58 -9.39 -14.47 -2.38
N PRO A 59 -9.22 -15.67 -1.78
CA PRO A 59 -7.90 -16.26 -1.57
C PRO A 59 -7.16 -16.52 -2.88
N ARG A 60 -5.86 -16.24 -2.87
CA ARG A 60 -4.99 -16.65 -3.98
C ARG A 60 -4.81 -18.16 -3.95
N SER A 61 -4.60 -18.74 -5.13
CA SER A 61 -4.36 -20.19 -5.29
C SER A 61 -3.05 -20.45 -6.00
N GLY A 62 -2.56 -21.69 -5.90
CA GLY A 62 -1.30 -22.10 -6.50
C GLY A 62 -0.08 -21.73 -5.65
N VAL A 63 1.06 -21.59 -6.33
CA VAL A 63 2.37 -21.36 -5.72
C VAL A 63 2.79 -19.90 -5.94
N ASP A 64 3.20 -19.25 -4.87
CA ASP A 64 3.78 -17.91 -4.90
C ASP A 64 5.08 -17.94 -5.73
N PRO A 65 5.17 -17.14 -6.81
CA PRO A 65 6.33 -17.15 -7.71
C PRO A 65 7.62 -16.65 -7.03
N TYR A 66 7.52 -15.95 -5.90
CA TYR A 66 8.64 -15.35 -5.18
C TYR A 66 9.11 -16.19 -3.99
N THR A 67 8.21 -16.71 -3.16
CA THR A 67 8.58 -17.58 -2.02
C THR A 67 8.72 -19.05 -2.42
N LYS A 68 8.19 -19.45 -3.59
CA LYS A 68 8.12 -20.84 -4.07
C LYS A 68 7.32 -21.77 -3.15
N GLN A 69 6.48 -21.20 -2.28
CA GLN A 69 5.56 -21.94 -1.41
C GLN A 69 4.11 -21.74 -1.88
N PRO A 70 3.17 -22.64 -1.55
CA PRO A 70 1.76 -22.38 -1.74
C PRO A 70 1.33 -21.09 -1.04
N TYR A 71 0.38 -20.34 -1.61
CA TYR A 71 -0.20 -19.21 -0.89
C TYR A 71 -0.84 -19.70 0.42
N PRO A 72 -0.59 -19.03 1.56
CA PRO A 72 -1.16 -19.41 2.85
C PRO A 72 -2.62 -18.97 3.01
N ASP A 73 -3.18 -18.32 1.99
CA ASP A 73 -4.50 -17.70 2.02
C ASP A 73 -5.60 -18.73 2.30
N VAL A 74 -6.50 -18.39 3.23
CA VAL A 74 -7.71 -19.14 3.55
C VAL A 74 -8.95 -18.28 3.29
N ILE A 75 -10.09 -18.94 3.10
CA ILE A 75 -11.37 -18.25 2.88
C ILE A 75 -11.72 -17.43 4.13
N GLY A 76 -11.97 -16.14 3.93
CA GLY A 76 -12.42 -15.19 4.93
C GLY A 76 -13.39 -14.18 4.32
N THR A 77 -13.45 -12.98 4.90
CA THR A 77 -14.35 -11.89 4.47
C THR A 77 -13.59 -10.57 4.31
N SER A 78 -14.22 -9.59 3.66
CA SER A 78 -13.65 -8.23 3.60
C SER A 78 -13.56 -7.57 4.99
N VAL A 79 -14.33 -8.07 5.97
CA VAL A 79 -14.26 -7.61 7.36
C VAL A 79 -12.98 -8.11 8.03
N ASP A 80 -12.53 -9.32 7.70
CA ASP A 80 -11.27 -9.87 8.21
C ASP A 80 -10.08 -9.10 7.62
N GLU A 81 -10.11 -8.82 6.32
CA GLU A 81 -9.13 -7.95 5.64
C GLU A 81 -9.08 -6.55 6.25
N ASN A 82 -10.23 -5.94 6.52
CA ASN A 82 -10.31 -4.62 7.15
C ASN A 82 -9.85 -4.64 8.61
N ASN A 83 -10.12 -5.73 9.34
CA ASN A 83 -9.61 -5.92 10.70
C ASN A 83 -8.08 -6.05 10.69
N TRP A 84 -7.51 -6.79 9.73
CA TRP A 84 -6.07 -6.86 9.53
C TRP A 84 -5.46 -5.47 9.31
N LEU A 85 -6.07 -4.65 8.43
CA LEU A 85 -5.62 -3.28 8.15
C LEU A 85 -5.68 -2.38 9.39
N ARG A 86 -6.81 -2.36 10.12
CA ARG A 86 -6.92 -1.49 11.32
C ARG A 86 -5.98 -1.92 12.43
N SER A 87 -5.72 -3.22 12.61
CA SER A 87 -4.73 -3.71 13.58
C SER A 87 -3.31 -3.25 13.21
N TRP A 88 -2.92 -3.39 11.94
CA TRP A 88 -1.65 -2.85 11.43
C TRP A 88 -1.54 -1.34 11.65
N THR A 89 -2.59 -0.60 11.34
CA THR A 89 -2.62 0.85 11.54
C THR A 89 -2.46 1.19 13.02
N ASN A 90 -3.17 0.50 13.92
CA ASN A 90 -3.06 0.74 15.36
C ASN A 90 -1.63 0.49 15.88
N ASP A 91 -0.96 -0.54 15.37
CA ASP A 91 0.33 -0.99 15.90
C ASP A 91 1.53 -0.25 15.28
N LEU A 92 1.44 0.14 14.01
CA LEU A 92 2.61 0.59 13.23
C LEU A 92 2.47 2.00 12.64
N TYR A 93 1.27 2.57 12.59
CA TYR A 93 1.10 3.91 12.01
C TYR A 93 1.62 4.99 12.97
N LEU A 94 2.42 5.91 12.44
CA LEU A 94 3.07 6.97 13.22
C LEU A 94 2.07 7.83 14.03
N TRP A 95 0.87 8.05 13.50
CA TRP A 95 -0.19 8.83 14.15
C TRP A 95 -1.42 7.96 14.47
N TYR A 96 -1.21 6.72 14.89
CA TYR A 96 -2.28 5.75 15.19
C TYR A 96 -3.38 6.33 16.10
N SER A 97 -3.01 7.15 17.09
CA SER A 97 -3.94 7.79 18.02
C SER A 97 -4.87 8.84 17.40
N GLU A 98 -4.57 9.31 16.18
CA GLU A 98 -5.39 10.27 15.42
C GLU A 98 -6.33 9.57 14.42
N VAL A 99 -6.24 8.25 14.29
CA VAL A 99 -7.07 7.46 13.37
C VAL A 99 -8.39 7.09 14.04
N PRO A 100 -9.55 7.33 13.39
CA PRO A 100 -10.83 6.90 13.95
C PRO A 100 -10.97 5.38 13.91
N ASP A 101 -11.49 4.78 14.99
CA ASP A 101 -11.89 3.37 15.01
C ASP A 101 -13.26 3.21 14.34
N LEU A 102 -13.23 3.04 13.02
CA LEU A 102 -14.41 2.87 12.18
C LEU A 102 -14.81 1.39 12.13
N ASP A 103 -16.12 1.12 12.03
CA ASP A 103 -16.63 -0.24 11.84
C ASP A 103 -16.16 -0.82 10.47
N PRO A 104 -15.33 -1.86 10.45
CA PRO A 104 -14.78 -2.47 9.24
C PRO A 104 -15.85 -3.15 8.37
N GLY A 105 -17.01 -3.48 8.94
CA GLY A 105 -18.15 -4.09 8.22
C GLY A 105 -18.88 -3.14 7.28
N ARG A 106 -18.62 -1.83 7.37
CA ARG A 106 -19.36 -0.81 6.62
C ARG A 106 -18.68 -0.38 5.32
N TYR A 107 -17.52 -0.96 5.00
CA TYR A 107 -16.67 -0.53 3.90
C TYR A 107 -16.11 -1.72 3.12
N THR A 108 -15.91 -1.54 1.82
CA THR A 108 -15.00 -2.40 1.05
C THR A 108 -13.56 -2.09 1.44
N THR A 109 -12.65 -3.06 1.31
CA THR A 109 -11.22 -2.89 1.63
C THR A 109 -10.59 -1.69 0.94
N ALA A 110 -10.93 -1.49 -0.34
CA ALA A 110 -10.46 -0.34 -1.13
C ALA A 110 -10.94 1.02 -0.59
N ASN A 111 -12.14 1.08 -0.01
CA ASN A 111 -12.70 2.32 0.56
C ASN A 111 -12.31 2.50 2.04
N TYR A 112 -11.94 1.43 2.73
CA TYR A 112 -11.58 1.45 4.14
C TYR A 112 -10.15 1.97 4.36
N PHE A 113 -9.17 1.44 3.62
CA PHE A 113 -7.76 1.83 3.79
C PHE A 113 -7.51 3.35 3.74
N PRO A 114 -8.08 4.13 2.80
CA PRO A 114 -7.86 5.57 2.75
C PRO A 114 -8.34 6.35 3.99
N LEU A 115 -9.21 5.75 4.81
CA LEU A 115 -9.73 6.33 6.06
C LEU A 115 -8.83 6.03 7.26
N LEU A 116 -7.95 5.02 7.16
CA LEU A 116 -7.05 4.58 8.23
C LEU A 116 -5.79 5.46 8.33
N LYS A 117 -5.98 6.77 8.46
CA LYS A 117 -4.91 7.76 8.58
C LYS A 117 -5.38 9.01 9.32
N THR A 118 -4.44 9.85 9.71
CA THR A 118 -4.78 11.15 10.32
C THR A 118 -5.51 12.05 9.32
N SER A 119 -6.52 12.77 9.83
CA SER A 119 -7.22 13.84 9.11
C SER A 119 -6.63 15.23 9.37
N ALA A 120 -5.58 15.32 10.21
CA ALA A 120 -4.97 16.58 10.59
C ALA A 120 -4.25 17.27 9.42
N THR A 121 -4.12 18.58 9.54
CA THR A 121 -3.36 19.44 8.63
C THR A 121 -2.22 20.13 9.37
N ASP A 122 -1.17 20.50 8.65
CA ASP A 122 -0.07 21.32 9.18
C ASP A 122 -0.47 22.80 9.29
N ALA A 123 0.42 23.63 9.81
CA ALA A 123 0.18 25.06 9.99
C ALA A 123 -0.06 25.82 8.66
N GLN A 124 0.28 25.20 7.52
CA GLN A 124 0.08 25.72 6.17
C GLN A 124 -1.17 25.12 5.50
N GLY A 125 -2.01 24.40 6.25
CA GLY A 125 -3.25 23.78 5.78
C GLY A 125 -3.03 22.57 4.86
N GLN A 126 -1.81 22.04 4.76
CA GLN A 126 -1.54 20.84 3.98
C GLN A 126 -1.85 19.60 4.81
N ARG A 127 -2.26 18.51 4.16
CA ARG A 127 -2.45 17.23 4.86
C ARG A 127 -1.15 16.81 5.53
N LYS A 128 -1.26 16.43 6.81
CA LYS A 128 -0.14 15.96 7.62
C LYS A 128 0.48 14.69 7.04
N ASP A 129 -0.36 13.76 6.60
CA ASP A 129 0.07 12.55 5.89
C ASP A 129 0.03 12.73 4.36
N LYS A 130 1.21 12.61 3.74
CA LYS A 130 1.43 12.68 2.29
C LYS A 130 1.90 11.34 1.71
N PHE A 131 2.00 10.29 2.52
CA PHE A 131 2.64 9.01 2.20
C PHE A 131 1.73 7.80 2.42
N HIS A 132 0.43 8.00 2.65
CA HIS A 132 -0.56 6.92 2.73
C HIS A 132 -1.00 6.44 1.35
N PHE A 133 -0.46 5.31 0.89
CA PHE A 133 -0.79 4.70 -0.40
C PHE A 133 -0.76 3.17 -0.33
N ILE A 134 -1.33 2.52 -1.35
CA ILE A 134 -1.28 1.07 -1.55
C ILE A 134 -0.65 0.72 -2.89
N TYR A 135 -0.04 -0.45 -2.94
CA TYR A 135 0.33 -1.13 -4.17
C TYR A 135 -0.35 -2.49 -4.21
N ALA A 136 -0.74 -2.95 -5.40
CA ALA A 136 -1.06 -4.36 -5.58
C ALA A 136 0.19 -5.21 -5.26
N THR A 137 0.02 -6.32 -4.56
CA THR A 137 1.14 -7.17 -4.12
C THR A 137 2.07 -7.55 -5.28
N ALA A 138 1.52 -7.96 -6.43
CA ALA A 138 2.34 -8.30 -7.60
C ALA A 138 3.18 -7.12 -8.12
N ALA A 139 2.64 -5.89 -8.06
CA ALA A 139 3.38 -4.69 -8.47
C ALA A 139 4.47 -4.33 -7.45
N TRP A 140 4.17 -4.47 -6.17
CA TRP A 140 5.14 -4.29 -5.09
C TRP A 140 6.29 -5.30 -5.19
N GLU A 141 5.99 -6.58 -5.37
CA GLU A 141 7.01 -7.63 -5.48
C GLU A 141 7.88 -7.45 -6.72
N ALA A 142 7.27 -7.05 -7.85
CA ALA A 142 8.01 -6.67 -9.04
C ALA A 142 8.97 -5.51 -8.72
N LEU A 143 8.49 -4.41 -8.15
CA LEU A 143 9.31 -3.25 -7.82
C LEU A 143 10.43 -3.60 -6.82
N ALA A 144 10.10 -4.29 -5.73
CA ALA A 144 11.00 -4.57 -4.62
C ALA A 144 12.12 -5.56 -4.99
N ARG A 145 11.85 -6.53 -5.86
CA ARG A 145 12.82 -7.60 -6.19
C ARG A 145 13.58 -7.35 -7.48
N SER A 146 12.92 -6.78 -8.48
CA SER A 146 13.58 -6.53 -9.76
C SER A 146 14.27 -5.17 -9.79
N GLY A 147 13.93 -4.25 -8.88
CA GLY A 147 14.35 -2.86 -8.96
C GLY A 147 13.84 -2.16 -10.23
N VAL A 148 12.98 -2.82 -11.00
CA VAL A 148 12.45 -2.33 -12.26
C VAL A 148 11.37 -1.30 -11.94
N ASN A 149 11.80 -0.07 -11.72
CA ASN A 149 11.02 1.07 -12.16
C ASN A 149 11.11 1.08 -13.69
N VAL A 150 10.08 0.56 -14.38
CA VAL A 150 10.04 0.60 -15.86
C VAL A 150 9.85 2.07 -16.25
N SER A 151 10.95 2.78 -16.40
CA SER A 151 11.02 4.14 -16.90
C SER A 151 11.78 4.12 -18.23
N TYR A 152 11.38 4.99 -19.15
CA TYR A 152 12.21 5.29 -20.31
C TYR A 152 13.42 6.14 -19.93
N GLY A 153 13.52 6.62 -18.69
CA GLY A 153 14.57 7.52 -18.23
C GLY A 153 14.42 8.94 -18.75
N ALA A 154 13.20 9.37 -19.08
CA ALA A 154 12.86 10.76 -19.41
C ALA A 154 11.89 11.32 -18.38
N HIS A 155 12.25 12.46 -17.79
CA HIS A 155 11.36 13.21 -16.92
C HIS A 155 10.78 14.39 -17.70
N PHE A 156 9.46 14.52 -17.67
CA PHE A 156 8.76 15.56 -18.40
C PHE A 156 8.23 16.64 -17.46
N VAL A 157 8.36 17.90 -17.87
CA VAL A 157 7.69 19.04 -17.25
C VAL A 157 6.56 19.51 -18.16
N VAL A 158 5.36 19.63 -17.59
CA VAL A 158 4.18 20.13 -18.29
C VAL A 158 4.03 21.61 -17.97
N LEU A 159 4.32 22.47 -18.95
CA LEU A 159 4.17 23.92 -18.82
C LEU A 159 2.77 24.38 -19.21
N GLN A 160 2.13 23.68 -20.15
CA GLN A 160 0.77 23.98 -20.60
C GLN A 160 -0.01 22.67 -20.83
N PRO A 161 -0.89 22.25 -19.91
CA PRO A 161 -1.61 20.97 -19.99
C PRO A 161 -2.80 20.99 -20.98
N THR A 162 -3.29 22.18 -21.34
CA THR A 162 -4.40 22.39 -22.29
C THR A 162 -3.90 22.80 -23.68
N PRO A 163 -4.62 22.47 -24.78
CA PRO A 163 -4.22 22.84 -26.13
C PRO A 163 -4.04 24.37 -26.34
N PRO A 164 -2.98 24.82 -27.04
CA PRO A 164 -1.85 24.01 -27.53
C PRO A 164 -0.93 23.57 -26.38
N ARG A 165 -0.68 22.26 -26.26
CA ARG A 165 0.07 21.70 -25.12
C ARG A 165 1.57 21.99 -25.23
N LYS A 166 2.20 22.29 -24.11
CA LYS A 166 3.65 22.49 -24.00
C LYS A 166 4.22 21.56 -22.94
N ILE A 167 4.89 20.50 -23.39
CA ILE A 167 5.55 19.49 -22.55
C ILE A 167 7.01 19.45 -22.98
N LEU A 168 7.93 19.55 -22.03
CA LEU A 168 9.38 19.52 -22.27
C LEU A 168 10.01 18.37 -21.49
N VAL A 169 11.08 17.78 -22.02
CA VAL A 169 11.98 16.94 -21.22
C VAL A 169 12.72 17.85 -20.25
N ALA A 170 12.65 17.59 -18.95
CA ALA A 170 13.39 18.31 -17.92
C ALA A 170 14.82 17.77 -17.81
N TYR A 171 14.96 16.45 -17.73
CA TYR A 171 16.22 15.74 -17.70
C TYR A 171 16.04 14.29 -18.16
N THR A 172 17.15 13.65 -18.50
CA THR A 172 17.21 12.24 -18.88
C THR A 172 18.24 11.48 -18.07
N GLU A 173 17.96 10.23 -17.75
CA GLU A 173 18.90 9.31 -17.10
C GLU A 173 19.93 8.81 -18.12
N PRO A 174 21.25 8.95 -17.88
CA PRO A 174 22.28 8.46 -18.79
C PRO A 174 22.18 6.95 -19.03
N GLY A 175 22.29 6.51 -20.28
CA GLY A 175 22.22 5.09 -20.66
C GLY A 175 20.81 4.49 -20.63
N SER A 176 19.79 5.31 -20.39
CA SER A 176 18.38 4.90 -20.45
C SER A 176 17.85 4.85 -21.89
N PRO A 177 16.70 4.19 -22.12
CA PRO A 177 16.02 4.20 -23.42
C PRO A 177 15.78 5.61 -24.01
N ALA A 178 15.57 6.63 -23.17
CA ALA A 178 15.38 8.02 -23.59
C ALA A 178 16.65 8.62 -24.19
N THR A 179 17.82 8.24 -23.68
CA THR A 179 19.11 8.69 -24.22
C THR A 179 19.62 7.80 -25.36
N ALA A 180 19.05 6.61 -25.53
CA ALA A 180 19.41 5.69 -26.61
C ALA A 180 18.73 6.05 -27.94
N ALA A 181 19.29 5.56 -29.04
CA ALA A 181 18.66 5.65 -30.35
C ALA A 181 17.39 4.76 -30.39
N PRO A 182 16.30 5.21 -31.07
CA PRO A 182 16.20 6.43 -31.87
C PRO A 182 15.73 7.68 -31.08
N ALA A 183 15.39 7.54 -29.79
CA ALA A 183 14.78 8.62 -29.01
C ALA A 183 15.71 9.84 -28.85
N ASN A 184 16.99 9.62 -28.53
CA ASN A 184 18.04 10.64 -28.47
C ASN A 184 17.65 11.93 -27.70
N LEU A 185 16.95 11.78 -26.57
CA LEU A 185 16.42 12.90 -25.77
C LEU A 185 17.44 13.48 -24.77
N ALA A 186 18.74 13.23 -24.97
CA ALA A 186 19.78 13.67 -24.05
C ALA A 186 19.75 15.21 -23.85
N ARG A 187 19.81 15.64 -22.59
CA ARG A 187 19.87 17.05 -22.16
C ARG A 187 21.07 17.31 -21.27
#